data_AF-A0A1J3JGN9-F1
#
_entry.id   AF-A0A1J3JGN9-F1
#
_cell.length_a   1.000
_cell.length_b   1.000
_cell.length_c   1.000
_cell.angle_alpha   90.00
_cell.angle_beta   90.00
_cell.angle_gamma   90.00
#
_symmetry.space_group_name_H-M   'P 1'
#
loop_
_entity.id
_entity.type
_entity.pdbx_description
1 polymer ?
#
loop_
_entity_poly.entity_id
_entity_poly.type
_entity_poly.pdbx_seq_one_letter_code
_entity_poly.pdbx_strand_id
1 'polypeptide(L)'
;KSHRVMEEKEDDRGDLRSLVFGLQRFDPEEIHNNEESDNLKMVEISSLAEKVVAIRQNVEPDKEARRFEMNTSETLQGNSSSSASLNAELDEASYLSWVEKLKEASRSSKDDKIVEVGNRKNVSEERHLKVEAARKKAEEKKLATWEAHGYRSLSVEEPIFPDDVEFRSDAGSVHFVYGDCTHPSTVSQEPSIIFSCVDDSGIWGRGGMFDALSKLSCNVPDAYHRASEFKDLHLGDLHLIDIDENDDDQQNTEESKPLWVALAVTQSYNARRKVPRSSISIPDLERCLAKASFSASQKSASLHMPRIGYRDGSDRSQWYTVERLLRKYSSIFAVKIFVYYYRRSP
;
A
#
# COMPACT_ATOMS: atom_id res chain seq x y z
N LYS A 1 35.11 13.58 58.00
CA LYS A 1 36.27 12.84 57.45
C LYS A 1 35.78 12.04 56.23
N SER A 2 36.38 12.32 55.07
CA SER A 2 36.35 11.58 53.80
C SER A 2 35.06 11.45 52.99
N HIS A 3 35.00 12.28 51.94
CA HIS A 3 34.90 11.93 50.51
C HIS A 3 34.24 10.60 50.11
N ARG A 4 33.26 10.69 49.19
CA ARG A 4 33.49 10.27 47.79
C ARG A 4 32.47 10.89 46.83
N VAL A 5 33.01 11.65 45.88
CA VAL A 5 32.41 11.99 44.59
C VAL A 5 32.41 10.72 43.74
N MET A 6 31.30 10.39 43.09
CA MET A 6 31.31 9.65 41.82
C MET A 6 30.29 10.26 40.87
N GLU A 7 30.87 10.86 39.84
CA GLU A 7 30.32 11.32 38.59
C GLU A 7 30.04 10.06 37.74
N GLU A 8 28.81 9.85 37.28
CA GLU A 8 28.51 8.84 36.26
C GLU A 8 27.88 9.51 35.04
N LYS A 9 28.56 9.25 33.93
CA LYS A 9 28.41 9.78 32.58
C LYS A 9 27.07 9.41 31.95
N GLU A 10 26.53 10.37 31.20
CA GLU A 10 25.58 10.15 30.11
C GLU A 10 26.14 9.10 29.15
N ASP A 11 25.39 8.01 28.99
CA ASP A 11 25.67 6.95 28.02
C ASP A 11 24.78 7.20 26.79
N ASP A 12 25.38 7.89 25.82
CA ASP A 12 24.92 8.16 24.48
C ASP A 12 24.70 6.83 23.71
N ARG A 13 23.48 6.30 23.75
CA ARG A 13 23.06 5.18 22.88
C ARG A 13 22.24 5.74 21.75
N GLY A 14 22.98 6.07 20.69
CA GLY A 14 22.50 6.53 19.40
C GLY A 14 21.31 5.72 18.88
N ASP A 15 20.30 6.48 18.51
CA ASP A 15 19.06 6.12 17.85
C ASP A 15 19.32 5.31 16.56
N LEU A 16 18.97 4.02 16.58
CA LEU A 16 19.07 3.11 15.42
C LEU A 16 17.95 3.33 14.37
N ARG A 17 17.23 4.47 14.41
CA ARG A 17 16.19 4.82 13.43
C ARG A 17 16.67 5.18 12.02
N SER A 18 17.98 5.17 11.77
CA SER A 18 18.57 5.69 10.52
C SER A 18 18.86 4.64 9.44
N LEU A 19 18.35 3.40 9.55
CA LEU A 19 18.74 2.30 8.65
C LEU A 19 17.62 1.78 7.72
N VAL A 20 16.59 2.57 7.44
CA VAL A 20 15.57 2.23 6.44
C VAL A 20 15.19 3.45 5.59
N PHE A 21 16.15 3.99 4.84
CA PHE A 21 15.87 4.86 3.69
C PHE A 21 16.47 4.25 2.43
N GLY A 22 15.82 3.20 1.93
CA GLY A 22 16.24 2.48 0.73
C GLY A 22 15.12 1.82 -0.07
N LEU A 23 13.85 2.11 0.22
CA LEU A 23 12.72 1.61 -0.56
C LEU A 23 11.75 2.76 -0.84
N GLN A 24 12.12 3.59 -1.82
CA GLN A 24 11.18 4.53 -2.43
C GLN A 24 10.14 3.70 -3.20
N ARG A 25 8.88 3.79 -2.76
CA ARG A 25 7.73 3.18 -3.44
C ARG A 25 7.56 3.88 -4.79
N PHE A 26 7.60 3.13 -5.88
CA PHE A 26 7.34 3.62 -7.22
C PHE A 26 5.85 3.95 -7.36
N ASP A 27 5.54 5.22 -7.66
CA ASP A 27 4.19 5.69 -7.98
C ASP A 27 4.02 5.70 -9.51
N PRO A 28 3.09 4.90 -10.08
CA PRO A 28 2.97 4.74 -11.54
C PRO A 28 2.45 5.97 -12.29
N GLU A 29 2.04 7.05 -11.61
CA GLU A 29 1.57 8.29 -12.29
C GLU A 29 2.68 9.31 -12.62
N GLU A 30 3.91 9.16 -12.08
CA GLU A 30 5.04 10.05 -12.41
C GLU A 30 5.68 9.79 -13.78
N ILE A 31 5.34 8.68 -14.44
CA ILE A 31 6.04 8.19 -15.64
C ILE A 31 5.84 9.12 -16.86
N HIS A 32 4.74 9.89 -16.93
CA HIS A 32 4.38 10.57 -18.17
C HIS A 32 5.08 11.92 -18.43
N ASN A 33 5.83 12.48 -17.47
CA ASN A 33 6.32 13.86 -17.58
C ASN A 33 7.85 14.02 -17.54
N ASN A 34 8.65 12.96 -17.55
CA ASN A 34 10.08 13.09 -17.22
C ASN A 34 11.08 12.30 -18.08
N GLU A 35 10.69 11.88 -19.30
CA GLU A 35 11.55 11.11 -20.22
C GLU A 35 12.86 11.83 -20.60
N GLU A 36 12.86 13.17 -20.63
CA GLU A 36 14.05 13.96 -20.96
C GLU A 36 15.07 14.01 -19.81
N SER A 37 14.60 14.04 -18.56
CA SER A 37 15.46 14.11 -17.37
C SER A 37 16.13 12.77 -17.05
N ASP A 38 15.46 11.66 -17.37
CA ASP A 38 15.98 10.32 -17.08
C ASP A 38 17.00 9.86 -18.13
N ASN A 39 16.88 10.32 -19.39
CA ASN A 39 17.92 10.14 -20.39
C ASN A 39 19.23 10.85 -20.00
N LEU A 40 19.15 12.07 -19.46
CA LEU A 40 20.33 12.82 -19.00
C LEU A 40 21.05 12.11 -17.85
N LYS A 41 20.30 11.54 -16.89
CA LYS A 41 20.87 10.75 -15.78
C LYS A 41 21.54 9.46 -16.26
N MET A 42 20.96 8.78 -17.24
CA MET A 42 21.55 7.55 -17.81
C MET A 42 22.87 7.84 -18.55
N VAL A 43 22.95 8.95 -19.29
CA VAL A 43 24.18 9.37 -19.98
C VAL A 43 25.30 9.72 -18.98
N GLU A 44 24.98 10.37 -17.86
CA GLU A 44 25.96 10.63 -16.79
C GLU A 44 26.48 9.33 -16.15
N ILE A 45 25.59 8.36 -15.90
CA ILE A 45 25.97 7.05 -15.33
C ILE A 45 26.85 6.26 -16.31
N SER A 46 26.53 6.26 -17.60
CA SER A 46 27.34 5.61 -18.64
C SER A 46 28.73 6.25 -18.76
N SER A 47 28.83 7.59 -18.71
CA SER A 47 30.12 8.28 -18.73
C SER A 47 30.99 7.96 -17.51
N LEU A 48 30.37 7.81 -16.33
CA LEU A 48 31.07 7.43 -15.11
C LEU A 48 31.58 5.97 -15.18
N ALA A 49 30.79 5.07 -15.77
CA ALA A 49 31.18 3.68 -15.97
C ALA A 49 32.38 3.56 -16.91
N GLU A 50 32.42 4.30 -18.02
CA GLU A 50 33.56 4.32 -18.96
C GLU A 50 34.84 4.84 -18.30
N LYS A 51 34.74 5.89 -17.46
CA LYS A 51 35.89 6.40 -16.71
C LYS A 51 36.44 5.38 -15.72
N VAL A 52 35.57 4.62 -15.06
CA VAL A 52 36.00 3.55 -14.14
C VAL A 52 36.67 2.39 -14.89
N VAL A 53 36.20 2.06 -16.09
CA VAL A 53 36.83 1.04 -16.96
C VAL A 53 38.21 1.50 -17.44
N ALA A 54 38.35 2.76 -17.88
CA ALA A 54 39.62 3.31 -18.32
C ALA A 54 40.69 3.33 -17.21
N ILE A 55 40.30 3.64 -15.97
CA ILE A 55 41.20 3.61 -14.81
C ILE A 55 41.70 2.18 -14.53
N ARG A 56 40.84 1.18 -14.71
CA ARG A 56 41.20 -0.24 -14.49
C ARG A 56 42.12 -0.81 -15.58
N GLN A 57 42.13 -0.21 -16.77
CA GLN A 57 42.89 -0.69 -17.93
C GLN A 57 44.30 -0.10 -18.03
N ASN A 58 44.68 0.87 -17.19
CA ASN A 58 46.05 1.39 -17.12
C ASN A 58 46.99 0.44 -16.32
N VAL A 59 47.12 -0.79 -16.80
CA VAL A 59 48.29 -1.63 -16.57
C VAL A 59 49.11 -1.56 -17.85
N GLU A 60 50.28 -0.93 -17.78
CA GLU A 60 51.26 -0.86 -18.88
C GLU A 60 51.59 -2.29 -19.40
N PRO A 61 51.41 -2.58 -20.70
CA PRO A 61 51.75 -3.87 -21.26
C PRO A 61 53.24 -3.92 -21.63
N ASP A 62 54.06 -4.55 -20.79
CA ASP A 62 55.37 -5.02 -21.25
C ASP A 62 55.22 -6.34 -22.02
N LYS A 63 55.94 -6.40 -23.13
CA LYS A 63 55.81 -7.41 -24.18
C LYS A 63 56.56 -8.67 -23.77
N GLU A 64 55.87 -9.81 -23.69
CA GLU A 64 56.38 -11.02 -24.35
C GLU A 64 55.31 -12.11 -24.49
N ALA A 65 55.21 -12.60 -25.72
CA ALA A 65 54.35 -13.68 -26.11
C ALA A 65 54.88 -15.02 -25.57
N ARG A 66 53.99 -15.85 -25.01
CA ARG A 66 54.01 -17.33 -25.17
C ARG A 66 52.75 -17.99 -24.58
N ARG A 67 51.87 -18.40 -25.49
CA ARG A 67 51.37 -19.79 -25.69
C ARG A 67 51.16 -20.70 -24.46
N PHE A 68 49.93 -21.27 -24.41
CA PHE A 68 49.53 -22.60 -23.86
C PHE A 68 49.72 -22.76 -22.34
N GLU A 69 48.93 -23.48 -21.54
CA GLU A 69 47.85 -24.45 -21.75
C GLU A 69 47.14 -24.61 -20.38
N MET A 70 45.90 -25.10 -20.39
CA MET A 70 45.11 -25.39 -19.20
C MET A 70 45.46 -26.80 -18.69
N ASN A 71 45.88 -26.96 -17.43
CA ASN A 71 45.32 -27.92 -16.46
C ASN A 71 46.24 -28.31 -15.27
N THR A 72 45.54 -28.56 -14.16
CA THR A 72 45.71 -29.63 -13.15
C THR A 72 46.74 -29.56 -12.00
N SER A 73 46.15 -29.88 -10.84
CA SER A 73 46.68 -30.55 -9.63
C SER A 73 47.52 -29.77 -8.61
N GLU A 74 46.88 -29.58 -7.44
CA GLU A 74 47.33 -29.99 -6.11
C GLU A 74 48.78 -30.51 -5.98
N THR A 75 49.54 -29.92 -5.07
CA THR A 75 50.01 -30.56 -3.81
C THR A 75 51.20 -29.80 -3.24
N LEU A 76 51.14 -29.60 -1.93
CA LEU A 76 52.13 -29.06 -1.01
C LEU A 76 53.57 -29.57 -1.24
N GLN A 77 54.55 -28.69 -0.98
CA GLN A 77 55.63 -28.87 0.03
C GLN A 77 57.00 -28.33 -0.46
N GLY A 78 57.64 -27.50 0.39
CA GLY A 78 59.11 -27.52 0.53
C GLY A 78 59.92 -26.31 0.03
N ASN A 79 59.99 -25.29 0.89
CA ASN A 79 61.19 -24.58 1.36
C ASN A 79 62.33 -24.11 0.40
N SER A 80 62.60 -22.79 0.54
CA SER A 80 63.91 -22.09 0.69
C SER A 80 64.91 -22.18 -0.48
N SER A 81 65.61 -21.13 -0.92
CA SER A 81 65.69 -19.69 -0.59
C SER A 81 66.76 -19.09 -1.52
N SER A 82 66.51 -17.93 -2.12
CA SER A 82 67.48 -16.83 -2.41
C SER A 82 66.81 -15.86 -3.40
N SER A 83 66.23 -14.77 -2.90
CA SER A 83 66.88 -13.45 -2.76
C SER A 83 67.19 -12.78 -4.10
N ALA A 84 66.29 -11.90 -4.53
CA ALA A 84 66.66 -10.67 -5.23
C ALA A 84 65.61 -9.60 -4.90
N SER A 85 66.04 -8.66 -4.07
CA SER A 85 65.41 -7.39 -3.76
C SER A 85 65.24 -6.53 -5.00
N LEU A 86 64.09 -5.85 -5.13
CA LEU A 86 64.03 -4.51 -5.72
C LEU A 86 62.97 -3.70 -4.97
N ASN A 87 63.43 -2.86 -4.06
CA ASN A 87 62.65 -1.76 -3.49
C ASN A 87 62.47 -0.71 -4.60
N ALA A 88 61.25 -0.50 -5.05
CA ALA A 88 60.86 0.74 -5.72
C ALA A 88 60.33 1.68 -4.64
N GLU A 89 61.20 2.59 -4.23
CA GLU A 89 60.93 3.65 -3.26
C GLU A 89 59.90 4.61 -3.89
N LEU A 90 58.63 4.46 -3.48
CA LEU A 90 57.57 5.42 -3.78
C LEU A 90 57.85 6.69 -2.97
N ASP A 91 58.21 7.77 -3.66
CA ASP A 91 58.46 9.08 -3.07
C ASP A 91 57.26 9.57 -2.25
N GLU A 92 57.41 9.52 -0.92
CA GLU A 92 56.39 9.86 0.06
C GLU A 92 55.93 11.32 -0.08
N ALA A 93 56.80 12.21 -0.58
CA ALA A 93 56.47 13.61 -0.81
C ALA A 93 55.46 13.81 -1.96
N SER A 94 55.59 13.05 -3.05
CA SER A 94 54.60 13.04 -4.14
C SER A 94 53.25 12.52 -3.69
N TYR A 95 53.24 11.48 -2.84
CA TYR A 95 52.00 10.94 -2.28
C TYR A 95 51.29 11.97 -1.39
N LEU A 96 52.03 12.63 -0.48
CA LEU A 96 51.46 13.66 0.39
C LEU A 96 50.96 14.89 -0.38
N SER A 97 51.68 15.31 -1.43
CA SER A 97 51.26 16.38 -2.33
C SER A 97 49.97 16.03 -3.08
N TRP A 98 49.85 14.78 -3.54
CA TRP A 98 48.64 14.29 -4.19
C TRP A 98 47.45 14.20 -3.22
N VAL A 99 47.69 13.76 -1.97
CA VAL A 99 46.68 13.71 -0.91
C VAL A 99 46.19 15.12 -0.53
N GLU A 100 47.07 16.11 -0.42
CA GLU A 100 46.66 17.50 -0.16
C GLU A 100 45.87 18.08 -1.33
N LYS A 101 46.29 17.84 -2.57
CA LYS A 101 45.56 18.28 -3.76
C LYS A 101 44.16 17.64 -3.86
N LEU A 102 44.03 16.38 -3.42
CA LEU A 102 42.74 15.69 -3.32
C LEU A 102 41.85 16.25 -2.20
N LYS A 103 42.44 16.63 -1.05
CA LYS A 103 41.72 17.31 0.04
C LYS A 103 41.25 18.70 -0.37
N GLU A 104 42.07 19.44 -1.12
CA GLU A 104 41.74 20.78 -1.66
C GLU A 104 40.58 20.69 -2.66
N ALA A 105 40.64 19.74 -3.60
CA ALA A 105 39.55 19.47 -4.55
C ALA A 105 38.27 18.96 -3.86
N SER A 106 38.42 18.22 -2.75
CA SER A 106 37.28 17.78 -1.94
C SER A 106 36.62 18.96 -1.23
N ARG A 107 37.39 19.90 -0.68
CA ARG A 107 36.87 21.11 -0.03
C ARG A 107 36.15 22.03 -1.01
N SER A 108 36.72 22.28 -2.20
CA SER A 108 36.06 23.11 -3.20
C SER A 108 34.75 22.48 -3.73
N SER A 109 34.71 21.15 -3.88
CA SER A 109 33.46 20.46 -4.29
C SER A 109 32.42 20.34 -3.18
N LYS A 110 32.84 20.43 -1.90
CA LYS A 110 31.95 20.26 -0.74
C LYS A 110 31.11 21.52 -0.52
N ASP A 111 31.69 22.71 -0.70
CA ASP A 111 30.96 23.97 -0.51
C ASP A 111 29.91 24.19 -1.61
N ASP A 112 30.22 23.90 -2.89
CA ASP A 112 29.24 24.00 -3.99
C ASP A 112 28.14 22.91 -3.90
N LYS A 113 28.50 21.68 -3.55
CA LYS A 113 27.52 20.58 -3.40
C LYS A 113 26.63 20.74 -2.16
N ILE A 114 27.12 21.31 -1.06
CA ILE A 114 26.29 21.55 0.14
C ILE A 114 25.22 22.61 -0.14
N VAL A 115 25.56 23.67 -0.87
CA VAL A 115 24.60 24.74 -1.23
C VAL A 115 23.60 24.25 -2.29
N GLU A 116 24.04 23.46 -3.27
CA GLU A 116 23.15 22.93 -4.32
C GLU A 116 22.23 21.81 -3.80
N VAL A 117 22.72 20.91 -2.94
CA VAL A 117 21.89 19.87 -2.29
C VAL A 117 20.91 20.48 -1.29
N GLY A 118 21.30 21.54 -0.57
CA GLY A 118 20.41 22.31 0.30
C GLY A 118 19.29 23.01 -0.49
N ASN A 119 19.61 23.68 -1.60
CA ASN A 119 18.61 24.29 -2.47
C ASN A 119 17.68 23.26 -3.13
N ARG A 120 18.20 22.11 -3.57
CA ARG A 120 17.37 21.04 -4.16
C ARG A 120 16.41 20.42 -3.14
N LYS A 121 16.86 20.20 -1.88
CA LYS A 121 16.01 19.72 -0.79
C LYS A 121 14.93 20.74 -0.41
N ASN A 122 15.30 22.01 -0.27
CA ASN A 122 14.34 23.08 0.05
C ASN A 122 13.28 23.25 -1.05
N VAL A 123 13.65 23.12 -2.34
CA VAL A 123 12.69 23.18 -3.46
C VAL A 123 11.77 21.95 -3.49
N SER A 124 12.26 20.76 -3.14
CA SER A 124 11.41 19.57 -3.02
C SER A 124 10.45 19.64 -1.83
N GLU A 125 10.90 20.15 -0.69
CA GLU A 125 10.07 20.36 0.50
C GLU A 125 9.04 21.47 0.28
N GLU A 126 9.42 22.58 -0.34
CA GLU A 126 8.48 23.65 -0.70
C GLU A 126 7.44 23.18 -1.73
N ARG A 127 7.81 22.32 -2.69
CA ARG A 127 6.87 21.68 -3.61
C ARG A 127 5.92 20.74 -2.86
N HIS A 128 6.42 19.92 -1.93
CA HIS A 128 5.59 19.03 -1.12
C HIS A 128 4.57 19.82 -0.28
N LEU A 129 5.02 20.88 0.40
CA LEU A 129 4.16 21.79 1.16
C LEU A 129 3.11 22.49 0.28
N LYS A 130 3.48 22.90 -0.94
CA LYS A 130 2.53 23.47 -1.91
C LYS A 130 1.49 22.46 -2.38
N VAL A 131 1.90 21.21 -2.62
CA VAL A 131 1.00 20.11 -3.00
C VAL A 131 0.05 19.77 -1.86
N GLU A 132 0.56 19.66 -0.62
CA GLU A 132 -0.26 19.44 0.57
C GLU A 132 -1.24 20.59 0.83
N ALA A 133 -0.80 21.84 0.70
CA ALA A 133 -1.67 23.01 0.85
C ALA A 133 -2.74 23.06 -0.26
N ALA A 134 -2.38 22.72 -1.50
CA ALA A 134 -3.33 22.61 -2.60
C ALA A 134 -4.35 21.49 -2.37
N ARG A 135 -3.90 20.33 -1.85
CA ARG A 135 -4.75 19.20 -1.48
C ARG A 135 -5.71 19.59 -0.36
N LYS A 136 -5.22 20.19 0.72
CA LYS A 136 -6.06 20.66 1.84
C LYS A 136 -7.09 21.68 1.37
N LYS A 137 -6.69 22.65 0.54
CA LYS A 137 -7.62 23.63 -0.05
C LYS A 137 -8.65 22.98 -0.96
N ALA A 138 -8.29 21.92 -1.69
CA ALA A 138 -9.23 21.15 -2.50
C ALA A 138 -10.21 20.36 -1.63
N GLU A 139 -9.74 19.74 -0.55
CA GLU A 139 -10.56 19.05 0.45
C GLU A 139 -11.53 20.02 1.14
N GLU A 140 -11.08 21.20 1.57
CA GLU A 140 -11.93 22.26 2.15
C GLU A 140 -13.01 22.74 1.17
N LYS A 141 -12.64 22.98 -0.10
CA LYS A 141 -13.62 23.35 -1.15
C LYS A 141 -14.62 22.23 -1.41
N LYS A 142 -14.17 20.98 -1.38
CA LYS A 142 -15.03 19.79 -1.52
C LYS A 142 -16.04 19.74 -0.38
N LEU A 143 -15.59 19.85 0.87
CA LEU A 143 -16.45 19.89 2.05
C LEU A 143 -17.45 21.06 2.02
N ALA A 144 -17.00 22.27 1.63
CA ALA A 144 -17.90 23.42 1.48
C ALA A 144 -18.95 23.20 0.38
N THR A 145 -18.57 22.53 -0.71
CA THR A 145 -19.52 22.17 -1.78
C THR A 145 -20.54 21.17 -1.26
N TRP A 146 -20.11 20.19 -0.48
CA TRP A 146 -21.00 19.20 0.14
C TRP A 146 -21.99 19.86 1.10
N GLU A 147 -21.51 20.70 2.00
CA GLU A 147 -22.34 21.43 2.96
C GLU A 147 -23.37 22.34 2.26
N ALA A 148 -22.96 23.05 1.20
CA ALA A 148 -23.86 23.90 0.43
C ALA A 148 -25.00 23.13 -0.26
N HIS A 149 -24.78 21.85 -0.60
CA HIS A 149 -25.78 20.99 -1.22
C HIS A 149 -26.46 20.06 -0.20
N GLY A 150 -26.18 20.22 1.10
CA GLY A 150 -26.70 19.35 2.16
C GLY A 150 -26.26 17.90 2.04
N TYR A 151 -25.16 17.61 1.34
CA TYR A 151 -24.63 16.27 1.19
C TYR A 151 -23.84 15.85 2.43
N ARG A 152 -24.22 14.70 2.99
CA ARG A 152 -23.46 14.03 4.05
C ARG A 152 -22.93 12.71 3.52
N SER A 153 -21.61 12.52 3.62
CA SER A 153 -20.98 11.25 3.25
C SER A 153 -21.53 10.12 4.13
N LEU A 154 -21.78 8.98 3.50
CA LEU A 154 -22.11 7.71 4.16
C LEU A 154 -20.88 6.80 4.33
N SER A 155 -19.70 7.30 3.95
CA SER A 155 -18.45 6.56 4.07
C SER A 155 -18.10 6.33 5.55
N VAL A 156 -17.77 5.09 5.87
CA VAL A 156 -17.40 4.67 7.22
C VAL A 156 -15.97 5.12 7.52
N GLU A 157 -15.78 5.69 8.72
CA GLU A 157 -14.48 6.10 9.25
C GLU A 157 -13.51 4.91 9.41
N GLU A 158 -12.23 5.20 9.59
CA GLU A 158 -11.22 4.15 9.75
C GLU A 158 -11.47 3.31 11.01
N PRO A 159 -11.37 1.97 10.92
CA PRO A 159 -11.71 1.09 12.02
C PRO A 159 -10.67 1.18 13.13
N ILE A 160 -11.15 1.19 14.38
CA ILE A 160 -10.28 1.15 15.56
C ILE A 160 -10.01 -0.32 15.91
N PHE A 161 -8.76 -0.74 15.80
CA PHE A 161 -8.35 -2.11 16.12
C PHE A 161 -8.24 -2.27 17.65
N PRO A 162 -8.81 -3.34 18.25
CA PRO A 162 -8.62 -3.59 19.67
C PRO A 162 -7.17 -4.01 19.95
N ASP A 163 -6.58 -3.47 21.02
CA ASP A 163 -5.16 -3.65 21.37
C ASP A 163 -4.81 -5.09 21.81
N ASP A 164 -5.80 -5.87 22.28
CA ASP A 164 -5.59 -7.17 22.94
C ASP A 164 -5.85 -8.41 22.06
N VAL A 165 -6.05 -8.25 20.74
CA VAL A 165 -6.39 -9.40 19.89
C VAL A 165 -5.13 -10.16 19.48
N GLU A 166 -4.92 -11.35 20.04
CA GLU A 166 -4.00 -12.34 19.47
C GLU A 166 -4.48 -12.73 18.07
N PHE A 167 -3.88 -12.08 17.07
CA PHE A 167 -4.14 -12.21 15.62
C PHE A 167 -3.91 -13.61 15.02
N ARG A 168 -3.70 -14.62 15.87
CA ARG A 168 -3.19 -15.95 15.51
C ARG A 168 -4.26 -17.03 15.48
N SER A 169 -5.49 -16.71 15.86
CA SER A 169 -6.59 -17.67 15.81
C SER A 169 -7.34 -17.58 14.48
N ASP A 170 -7.27 -18.64 13.67
CA ASP A 170 -8.13 -18.84 12.47
C ASP A 170 -9.60 -19.15 12.85
N ALA A 171 -9.94 -18.96 14.13
CA ALA A 171 -11.23 -19.28 14.74
C ALA A 171 -12.32 -18.21 14.48
N GLY A 172 -12.24 -17.50 13.35
CA GLY A 172 -13.29 -16.57 12.94
C GLY A 172 -14.62 -17.28 12.70
N SER A 173 -15.72 -16.67 13.14
CA SER A 173 -17.09 -17.17 13.00
C SER A 173 -17.64 -16.91 11.59
N VAL A 174 -17.12 -17.65 10.61
CA VAL A 174 -17.58 -17.61 9.21
C VAL A 174 -18.46 -18.84 8.91
N HIS A 175 -19.70 -18.58 8.52
CA HIS A 175 -20.71 -19.59 8.22
C HIS A 175 -21.06 -19.58 6.74
N PHE A 176 -21.11 -20.77 6.13
CA PHE A 176 -21.49 -20.94 4.73
C PHE A 176 -22.93 -21.41 4.63
N VAL A 177 -23.77 -20.64 3.94
CA VAL A 177 -25.21 -20.89 3.85
C VAL A 177 -25.69 -20.84 2.41
N TYR A 178 -26.82 -21.51 2.13
CA TYR A 178 -27.49 -21.41 0.83
C TYR A 178 -28.69 -20.50 0.97
N GLY A 179 -28.86 -19.57 0.02
CA GLY A 179 -30.00 -18.66 0.02
C GLY A 179 -29.68 -17.32 -0.60
N ASP A 180 -30.54 -16.35 -0.31
CA ASP A 180 -30.40 -14.95 -0.72
C ASP A 180 -29.83 -14.12 0.44
N CYS A 181 -28.70 -13.44 0.20
CA CYS A 181 -28.06 -12.62 1.21
C CYS A 181 -28.81 -11.30 1.49
N THR A 182 -29.81 -10.93 0.67
CA THR A 182 -30.68 -9.77 0.95
C THR A 182 -31.74 -10.03 2.00
N HIS A 183 -31.94 -11.29 2.41
CA HIS A 183 -32.92 -11.70 3.42
C HIS A 183 -32.20 -12.40 4.60
N PRO A 184 -31.41 -11.67 5.40
CA PRO A 184 -30.57 -12.25 6.44
C PRO A 184 -31.36 -12.90 7.60
N SER A 185 -32.61 -12.47 7.81
CA SER A 185 -33.52 -12.97 8.84
C SER A 185 -33.80 -14.48 8.77
N THR A 186 -33.58 -15.11 7.61
CA THR A 186 -33.73 -16.56 7.45
C THR A 186 -32.64 -17.36 8.16
N VAL A 187 -31.51 -16.73 8.47
CA VAL A 187 -30.32 -17.39 9.05
C VAL A 187 -29.94 -16.80 10.40
N SER A 188 -30.09 -15.49 10.57
CA SER A 188 -29.71 -14.79 11.81
C SER A 188 -30.91 -14.08 12.41
N GLN A 189 -30.94 -14.04 13.73
CA GLN A 189 -31.92 -13.30 14.52
C GLN A 189 -31.27 -12.03 15.12
N GLU A 190 -30.13 -11.60 14.60
CA GLU A 190 -29.42 -10.38 15.03
C GLU A 190 -29.67 -9.26 14.02
N PRO A 191 -29.46 -7.98 14.39
CA PRO A 191 -29.33 -6.90 13.42
C PRO A 191 -28.34 -7.30 12.34
N SER A 192 -28.54 -6.84 11.10
CA SER A 192 -27.82 -7.41 9.96
C SER A 192 -27.25 -6.32 9.05
N ILE A 193 -26.02 -6.54 8.57
CA ILE A 193 -25.38 -5.72 7.55
C ILE A 193 -25.19 -6.56 6.30
N ILE A 194 -25.81 -6.17 5.19
CA ILE A 194 -25.61 -6.78 3.88
C ILE A 194 -24.40 -6.15 3.20
N PHE A 195 -23.35 -6.91 2.98
CA PHE A 195 -22.12 -6.46 2.34
C PHE A 195 -22.14 -6.78 0.84
N SER A 196 -21.91 -5.77 0.00
CA SER A 196 -21.82 -5.93 -1.45
C SER A 196 -20.67 -5.12 -2.03
N CYS A 197 -19.90 -5.74 -2.94
CA CYS A 197 -18.86 -5.05 -3.69
C CYS A 197 -19.46 -4.24 -4.85
N VAL A 198 -18.98 -3.02 -5.02
CA VAL A 198 -19.35 -2.10 -6.11
C VAL A 198 -18.11 -1.49 -6.76
N ASP A 199 -18.31 -0.84 -7.90
CA ASP A 199 -17.28 -0.04 -8.55
C ASP A 199 -17.42 1.46 -8.24
N ASP A 200 -16.43 2.24 -8.68
CA ASP A 200 -16.38 3.70 -8.57
C ASP A 200 -17.04 4.43 -9.77
N SER A 201 -17.81 3.73 -10.62
CA SER A 201 -18.31 4.27 -11.88
C SER A 201 -19.40 5.32 -11.73
N GLY A 202 -20.18 5.24 -10.64
CA GLY A 202 -21.42 6.00 -10.48
C GLY A 202 -22.60 5.50 -11.29
N ILE A 203 -22.48 4.34 -11.94
CA ILE A 203 -23.57 3.73 -12.71
C ILE A 203 -24.04 2.48 -11.98
N TRP A 204 -25.28 2.48 -11.51
CA TRP A 204 -25.85 1.31 -10.86
C TRP A 204 -25.89 0.10 -11.82
N GLY A 205 -25.47 -1.06 -11.31
CA GLY A 205 -25.42 -2.30 -12.08
C GLY A 205 -26.81 -2.84 -12.44
N ARG A 206 -26.83 -3.84 -13.33
CA ARG A 206 -28.03 -4.63 -13.66
C ARG A 206 -27.78 -6.10 -13.37
N GLY A 207 -28.78 -6.77 -12.82
CA GLY A 207 -28.76 -8.19 -12.49
C GLY A 207 -28.15 -8.50 -11.13
N GLY A 208 -28.40 -9.73 -10.68
CA GLY A 208 -27.79 -10.31 -9.47
C GLY A 208 -27.99 -9.44 -8.23
N MET A 209 -26.89 -9.13 -7.56
CA MET A 209 -26.91 -8.38 -6.30
C MET A 209 -27.43 -6.94 -6.46
N PHE A 210 -27.17 -6.29 -7.60
CA PHE A 210 -27.63 -4.92 -7.85
C PHE A 210 -29.15 -4.84 -7.92
N ASP A 211 -29.78 -5.72 -8.70
CA ASP A 211 -31.24 -5.78 -8.80
C ASP A 211 -31.88 -6.21 -7.46
N ALA A 212 -31.23 -7.11 -6.72
CA ALA A 212 -31.72 -7.55 -5.42
C ALA A 212 -31.71 -6.41 -4.40
N LEU A 213 -30.64 -5.60 -4.33
CA LEU A 213 -30.57 -4.41 -3.48
C LEU A 213 -31.57 -3.32 -3.90
N SER A 214 -31.75 -3.09 -5.20
CA SER A 214 -32.74 -2.12 -5.69
C SER A 214 -34.17 -2.50 -5.33
N LYS A 215 -34.47 -3.82 -5.28
CA LYS A 215 -35.77 -4.32 -4.80
C LYS A 215 -35.91 -4.23 -3.28
N LEU A 216 -34.79 -4.36 -2.56
CA LEU A 216 -34.76 -4.25 -1.11
C LEU A 216 -35.07 -2.82 -0.65
N SER A 217 -34.43 -1.81 -1.25
CA SER A 217 -34.72 -0.40 -0.98
C SER A 217 -34.22 0.50 -2.11
N CYS A 218 -35.03 1.49 -2.50
CA CYS A 218 -34.63 2.52 -3.47
C CYS A 218 -33.53 3.46 -2.93
N ASN A 219 -33.38 3.57 -1.62
CA ASN A 219 -32.36 4.40 -0.99
C ASN A 219 -30.94 3.90 -1.29
N VAL A 220 -30.77 2.60 -1.55
CA VAL A 220 -29.44 2.01 -1.83
C VAL A 220 -28.83 2.55 -3.14
N PRO A 221 -29.50 2.40 -4.31
CA PRO A 221 -28.99 2.99 -5.54
C PRO A 221 -28.93 4.52 -5.48
N ASP A 222 -29.88 5.18 -4.81
CA ASP A 222 -29.88 6.65 -4.70
C ASP A 222 -28.68 7.17 -3.89
N ALA A 223 -28.35 6.51 -2.78
CA ALA A 223 -27.15 6.82 -2.01
C ALA A 223 -25.87 6.64 -2.82
N TYR A 224 -25.79 5.57 -3.62
CA TYR A 224 -24.65 5.33 -4.51
C TYR A 224 -24.53 6.41 -5.60
N HIS A 225 -25.64 6.80 -6.25
CA HIS A 225 -25.64 7.87 -7.24
C HIS A 225 -25.24 9.22 -6.63
N ARG A 226 -25.77 9.57 -5.45
CA ARG A 226 -25.37 10.79 -4.73
C ARG A 226 -23.88 10.76 -4.38
N ALA A 227 -23.35 9.65 -3.88
CA ALA A 227 -21.93 9.52 -3.61
C ALA A 227 -21.08 9.74 -4.87
N SER A 228 -21.53 9.26 -6.04
CA SER A 228 -20.85 9.54 -7.30
C SER A 228 -20.87 11.02 -7.69
N GLU A 229 -22.05 11.67 -7.61
CA GLU A 229 -22.23 13.08 -7.93
C GLU A 229 -21.26 13.97 -7.13
N PHE A 230 -21.09 13.65 -5.85
CA PHE A 230 -20.22 14.37 -4.93
C PHE A 230 -18.76 13.88 -4.92
N LYS A 231 -18.39 12.97 -5.83
CA LYS A 231 -17.05 12.37 -5.94
C LYS A 231 -16.57 11.80 -4.60
N ASP A 232 -17.46 11.01 -4.01
CA ASP A 232 -17.26 10.33 -2.73
C ASP A 232 -17.08 8.82 -2.87
N LEU A 233 -17.03 8.29 -4.09
CA LEU A 233 -16.73 6.88 -4.35
C LEU A 233 -15.22 6.70 -4.57
N HIS A 234 -14.47 6.35 -3.53
CA HIS A 234 -13.04 6.03 -3.65
C HIS A 234 -12.77 4.55 -3.31
N LEU A 235 -11.75 3.97 -3.94
CA LEU A 235 -11.36 2.59 -3.68
C LEU A 235 -10.96 2.38 -2.21
N GLY A 236 -11.55 1.36 -1.59
CA GLY A 236 -11.37 1.04 -0.18
C GLY A 236 -12.33 1.75 0.77
N ASP A 237 -13.20 2.62 0.25
CA ASP A 237 -14.30 3.20 1.01
C ASP A 237 -15.48 2.22 1.12
N LEU A 238 -16.16 2.32 2.26
CA LEU A 238 -17.34 1.54 2.57
C LEU A 238 -18.47 2.50 2.89
N HIS A 239 -19.52 2.53 2.08
CA HIS A 239 -20.70 3.35 2.37
C HIS A 239 -21.74 2.51 3.10
N LEU A 240 -22.11 2.95 4.31
CA LEU A 240 -23.11 2.26 5.13
C LEU A 240 -24.45 2.99 5.05
N ILE A 241 -25.45 2.29 4.53
CA ILE A 241 -26.79 2.83 4.25
C ILE A 241 -27.77 2.16 5.20
N ASP A 242 -28.53 2.96 5.93
CA ASP A 242 -29.62 2.48 6.77
C ASP A 242 -30.88 2.24 5.95
N ILE A 243 -31.51 1.08 6.14
CA ILE A 243 -32.75 0.70 5.44
C ILE A 243 -33.99 1.01 6.30
N ASP A 244 -33.83 1.13 7.62
CA ASP A 244 -34.97 1.25 8.56
C ASP A 244 -35.62 2.65 8.58
N GLU A 245 -34.98 3.69 8.06
CA GLU A 245 -35.41 5.07 8.36
C GLU A 245 -36.55 5.63 7.48
N ASN A 246 -36.94 5.03 6.35
CA ASN A 246 -37.82 5.72 5.39
C ASN A 246 -38.87 4.88 4.63
N ASP A 247 -39.00 3.58 4.88
CA ASP A 247 -40.08 2.80 4.24
C ASP A 247 -41.37 2.89 5.10
N ASP A 248 -42.08 4.02 4.98
CA ASP A 248 -43.42 4.26 5.55
C ASP A 248 -44.50 3.26 5.05
N ASP A 249 -44.16 2.36 4.11
CA ASP A 249 -45.10 1.46 3.43
C ASP A 249 -44.98 -0.03 3.82
N GLN A 250 -44.07 -0.41 4.72
CA GLN A 250 -44.06 -1.77 5.27
C GLN A 250 -44.54 -1.76 6.71
N GLN A 251 -45.77 -2.24 6.87
CA GLN A 251 -46.41 -2.66 8.11
C GLN A 251 -45.41 -2.86 9.24
N ASN A 252 -45.48 -1.97 10.22
CA ASN A 252 -45.01 -2.14 11.58
C ASN A 252 -45.33 -3.57 12.05
N THR A 253 -44.38 -4.46 11.85
CA THR A 253 -44.33 -5.76 12.49
C THR A 253 -43.23 -5.56 13.52
N GLU A 254 -43.59 -5.59 14.80
CA GLU A 254 -42.73 -5.29 15.96
C GLU A 254 -41.49 -6.20 16.11
N GLU A 255 -41.15 -6.98 15.08
CA GLU A 255 -40.06 -7.95 14.99
C GLU A 255 -39.02 -7.62 13.89
N SER A 256 -39.19 -6.55 13.10
CA SER A 256 -38.18 -6.17 12.10
C SER A 256 -36.91 -5.68 12.78
N LYS A 257 -35.80 -6.34 12.51
CA LYS A 257 -34.49 -6.02 13.09
C LYS A 257 -33.77 -5.02 12.20
N PRO A 258 -32.95 -4.14 12.78
CA PRO A 258 -32.21 -3.17 12.00
C PRO A 258 -31.37 -3.80 10.90
N LEU A 259 -31.54 -3.26 9.69
CA LEU A 259 -30.91 -3.73 8.47
C LEU A 259 -30.12 -2.59 7.83
N TRP A 260 -28.85 -2.85 7.57
CA TRP A 260 -27.99 -1.92 6.83
C TRP A 260 -27.46 -2.58 5.56
N VAL A 261 -27.15 -1.76 4.56
CA VAL A 261 -26.42 -2.17 3.36
C VAL A 261 -25.07 -1.48 3.34
N ALA A 262 -24.00 -2.26 3.27
CA ALA A 262 -22.63 -1.79 3.18
C ALA A 262 -22.12 -1.97 1.73
N LEU A 263 -21.96 -0.86 1.02
CA LEU A 263 -21.42 -0.83 -0.34
C LEU A 263 -19.90 -0.63 -0.29
N ALA A 264 -19.16 -1.68 -0.64
CA ALA A 264 -17.71 -1.70 -0.63
C ALA A 264 -17.13 -1.35 -2.00
N VAL A 265 -16.49 -0.19 -2.12
CA VAL A 265 -15.91 0.30 -3.38
C VAL A 265 -14.57 -0.42 -3.60
N THR A 266 -14.58 -1.49 -4.39
CA THR A 266 -13.43 -2.42 -4.53
C THR A 266 -13.04 -2.69 -5.98
N GLN A 267 -13.75 -2.09 -6.93
CA GLN A 267 -13.48 -2.20 -8.35
C GLN A 267 -13.33 -0.81 -8.94
N SER A 268 -12.40 -0.66 -9.87
CA SER A 268 -12.26 0.57 -10.65
C SER A 268 -12.89 0.43 -12.02
N TYR A 269 -13.46 1.53 -12.49
CA TYR A 269 -14.03 1.66 -13.82
C TYR A 269 -13.63 2.99 -14.43
N ASN A 270 -12.93 2.92 -15.57
CA ASN A 270 -12.53 4.11 -16.31
C ASN A 270 -13.22 4.16 -17.68
N ALA A 271 -14.35 4.86 -17.73
CA ALA A 271 -15.12 5.05 -18.96
C ALA A 271 -14.29 5.69 -20.10
N ARG A 272 -13.35 6.59 -19.76
CA ARG A 272 -12.55 7.33 -20.75
C ARG A 272 -11.56 6.44 -21.48
N ARG A 273 -11.02 5.41 -20.81
CA ARG A 273 -10.00 4.52 -21.38
C ARG A 273 -10.59 3.31 -22.12
N LYS A 274 -11.92 3.15 -22.19
CA LYS A 274 -12.60 1.94 -22.70
C LYS A 274 -12.06 0.64 -22.08
N VAL A 275 -11.52 0.72 -20.86
CA VAL A 275 -10.98 -0.43 -20.13
C VAL A 275 -12.16 -1.13 -19.45
N PRO A 276 -12.27 -2.46 -19.52
CA PRO A 276 -13.30 -3.19 -18.77
C PRO A 276 -13.14 -2.93 -17.27
N ARG A 277 -14.24 -3.06 -16.53
CA ARG A 277 -14.23 -2.99 -15.06
C ARG A 277 -13.14 -3.92 -14.49
N SER A 278 -12.36 -3.43 -13.53
CA SER A 278 -11.29 -4.20 -12.93
C SER A 278 -11.81 -5.45 -12.20
N SER A 279 -10.92 -6.40 -11.93
CA SER A 279 -11.19 -7.38 -10.88
C SER A 279 -11.32 -6.71 -9.52
N ILE A 280 -11.88 -7.43 -8.55
CA ILE A 280 -11.96 -6.97 -7.17
C ILE A 280 -10.55 -6.85 -6.61
N SER A 281 -10.21 -5.64 -6.15
CA SER A 281 -8.92 -5.35 -5.53
C SER A 281 -8.90 -5.93 -4.11
N ILE A 282 -8.00 -6.88 -3.86
CA ILE A 282 -7.86 -7.51 -2.54
C ILE A 282 -7.47 -6.51 -1.44
N PRO A 283 -6.52 -5.57 -1.65
CA PRO A 283 -6.20 -4.56 -0.64
C PRO A 283 -7.38 -3.66 -0.27
N ASP A 284 -8.17 -3.25 -1.27
CA ASP A 284 -9.32 -2.38 -1.03
C ASP A 284 -10.48 -3.15 -0.38
N LEU A 285 -10.66 -4.42 -0.77
CA LEU A 285 -11.58 -5.34 -0.11
C LEU A 285 -11.21 -5.56 1.36
N GLU A 286 -9.93 -5.72 1.66
CA GLU A 286 -9.43 -5.87 3.04
C GLU A 286 -9.79 -4.64 3.90
N ARG A 287 -9.58 -3.42 3.38
CA ARG A 287 -10.01 -2.18 4.07
C ARG A 287 -11.52 -2.15 4.29
N CYS A 288 -12.30 -2.47 3.27
CA CYS A 288 -13.76 -2.51 3.35
C CYS A 288 -14.25 -3.55 4.37
N LEU A 289 -13.66 -4.73 4.41
CA LEU A 289 -13.99 -5.79 5.38
C LEU A 289 -13.67 -5.36 6.81
N ALA A 290 -12.56 -4.66 7.02
CA ALA A 290 -12.21 -4.10 8.32
C ALA A 290 -13.26 -3.08 8.78
N LYS A 291 -13.61 -2.10 7.92
CA LYS A 291 -14.64 -1.09 8.18
C LYS A 291 -16.01 -1.71 8.45
N ALA A 292 -16.39 -2.72 7.66
CA ALA A 292 -17.69 -3.39 7.78
C ALA A 292 -17.78 -4.20 9.08
N SER A 293 -16.72 -4.95 9.40
CA SER A 293 -16.67 -5.77 10.61
C SER A 293 -16.64 -4.91 11.87
N PHE A 294 -15.91 -3.78 11.85
CA PHE A 294 -15.93 -2.79 12.92
C PHE A 294 -17.33 -2.18 13.11
N SER A 295 -17.97 -1.75 12.03
CA SER A 295 -19.33 -1.21 12.05
C SER A 295 -20.35 -2.23 12.56
N ALA A 296 -20.22 -3.49 12.13
CA ALA A 296 -21.04 -4.60 12.60
C ALA A 296 -20.87 -4.83 14.10
N SER A 297 -19.64 -4.80 14.61
CA SER A 297 -19.35 -4.92 16.04
C SER A 297 -19.99 -3.81 16.87
N GLN A 298 -19.84 -2.55 16.42
CA GLN A 298 -20.46 -1.39 17.07
C GLN A 298 -22.00 -1.49 17.12
N LYS A 299 -22.60 -2.05 16.08
CA LYS A 299 -24.06 -2.21 15.95
C LYS A 299 -24.58 -3.55 16.50
N SER A 300 -23.71 -4.40 17.05
CA SER A 300 -24.03 -5.77 17.45
C SER A 300 -24.76 -6.55 16.34
N ALA A 301 -24.30 -6.36 15.10
CA ALA A 301 -24.90 -6.89 13.89
C ALA A 301 -24.08 -8.04 13.30
N SER A 302 -24.74 -8.95 12.61
CA SER A 302 -24.10 -9.97 11.77
C SER A 302 -23.85 -9.46 10.35
N LEU A 303 -22.77 -9.91 9.72
CA LEU A 303 -22.43 -9.54 8.34
C LEU A 303 -22.91 -10.62 7.37
N HIS A 304 -23.64 -10.23 6.33
CA HIS A 304 -24.21 -11.14 5.34
C HIS A 304 -23.73 -10.75 3.94
N MET A 305 -23.19 -11.70 3.18
CA MET A 305 -22.58 -11.37 1.89
C MET A 305 -22.70 -12.50 0.86
N PRO A 306 -22.78 -12.18 -0.44
CA PRO A 306 -22.63 -13.18 -1.48
C PRO A 306 -21.18 -13.67 -1.53
N ARG A 307 -20.97 -14.88 -2.07
CA ARG A 307 -19.62 -15.35 -2.36
C ARG A 307 -18.93 -14.44 -3.40
N ILE A 308 -17.81 -13.86 -2.99
CA ILE A 308 -16.98 -12.97 -3.82
C ILE A 308 -16.00 -13.79 -4.68
N GLY A 309 -15.71 -13.32 -5.90
CA GLY A 309 -14.65 -13.89 -6.75
C GLY A 309 -15.02 -15.24 -7.35
N TYR A 310 -16.23 -15.35 -7.90
CA TYR A 310 -16.67 -16.52 -8.68
C TYR A 310 -16.68 -16.16 -10.17
N ARG A 311 -15.50 -16.03 -10.79
CA ARG A 311 -15.31 -15.77 -12.22
C ARG A 311 -14.09 -16.57 -12.72
N ASP A 312 -14.36 -17.85 -12.98
CA ASP A 312 -13.51 -18.84 -13.66
C ASP A 312 -12.37 -19.46 -12.86
N GLY A 313 -12.04 -20.72 -13.18
CA GLY A 313 -11.30 -21.71 -12.38
C GLY A 313 -9.96 -21.34 -11.70
N SER A 314 -9.43 -20.13 -11.87
CA SER A 314 -8.42 -19.55 -10.96
C SER A 314 -9.00 -19.09 -9.61
N ASP A 315 -10.32 -19.11 -9.45
CA ASP A 315 -11.10 -18.65 -8.28
C ASP A 315 -10.67 -19.24 -6.93
N ARG A 316 -10.00 -20.42 -6.90
CA ARG A 316 -9.68 -21.10 -5.64
C ARG A 316 -8.67 -20.34 -4.78
N SER A 317 -7.63 -19.77 -5.39
CA SER A 317 -6.58 -19.06 -4.64
C SER A 317 -7.08 -17.71 -4.12
N GLN A 318 -7.82 -16.96 -4.95
CA GLN A 318 -8.43 -15.70 -4.54
C GLN A 318 -9.48 -15.91 -3.46
N TRP A 319 -10.34 -16.92 -3.60
CA TRP A 319 -11.32 -17.25 -2.58
C TRP A 319 -10.65 -17.63 -1.25
N TYR A 320 -9.56 -18.40 -1.28
CA TYR A 320 -8.81 -18.73 -0.08
C TYR A 320 -8.28 -17.48 0.63
N THR A 321 -7.76 -16.49 -0.12
CA THR A 321 -7.34 -15.21 0.45
C THR A 321 -8.52 -14.45 1.06
N VAL A 322 -9.65 -14.36 0.36
CA VAL A 322 -10.86 -13.70 0.89
C VAL A 322 -11.36 -14.39 2.15
N GLU A 323 -11.46 -15.72 2.16
CA GLU A 323 -11.91 -16.47 3.33
C GLU A 323 -11.02 -16.23 4.55
N ARG A 324 -9.69 -16.17 4.37
CA ARG A 324 -8.77 -15.80 5.44
C ARG A 324 -9.00 -14.39 5.97
N LEU A 325 -9.27 -13.43 5.09
CA LEU A 325 -9.62 -12.06 5.50
C LEU A 325 -10.94 -12.05 6.29
N LEU A 326 -11.95 -12.79 5.84
CA LEU A 326 -13.22 -12.92 6.57
C LEU A 326 -13.00 -13.50 7.96
N ARG A 327 -12.23 -14.59 8.10
CA ARG A 327 -11.93 -15.19 9.40
C ARG A 327 -11.15 -14.24 10.30
N LYS A 328 -10.14 -13.56 9.75
CA LYS A 328 -9.34 -12.53 10.45
C LYS A 328 -10.23 -11.44 11.05
N TYR A 329 -11.04 -10.76 10.25
CA TYR A 329 -11.86 -9.64 10.75
C TYR A 329 -13.06 -10.07 11.59
N SER A 330 -13.61 -11.26 11.31
CA SER A 330 -14.58 -11.90 12.20
C SER A 330 -14.00 -12.12 13.60
N SER A 331 -12.76 -12.62 13.69
CA SER A 331 -12.10 -12.85 14.98
C SER A 331 -11.70 -11.56 15.68
N ILE A 332 -11.21 -10.55 14.95
CA ILE A 332 -10.78 -9.27 15.53
C ILE A 332 -11.95 -8.52 16.16
N PHE A 333 -13.07 -8.46 15.45
CA PHE A 333 -14.22 -7.66 15.85
C PHE A 333 -15.34 -8.48 16.51
N ALA A 334 -15.11 -9.79 16.72
CA ALA A 334 -16.06 -10.74 17.28
C ALA A 334 -17.44 -10.73 16.59
N VAL A 335 -17.44 -10.66 15.26
CA VAL A 335 -18.66 -10.60 14.43
C VAL A 335 -18.90 -11.89 13.67
N LYS A 336 -20.16 -12.30 13.58
CA LYS A 336 -20.58 -13.45 12.77
C LYS A 336 -20.69 -13.04 11.31
N ILE A 337 -20.06 -13.79 10.42
CA ILE A 337 -20.10 -13.55 8.98
C ILE A 337 -20.80 -14.73 8.29
N PHE A 338 -21.81 -14.45 7.48
CA PHE A 338 -22.56 -15.41 6.70
C PHE A 338 -22.29 -15.21 5.20
N VAL A 339 -21.72 -16.23 4.56
CA VAL A 339 -21.41 -16.24 3.13
C VAL A 339 -22.43 -17.10 2.40
N TYR A 340 -23.12 -16.49 1.43
CA TYR A 340 -24.23 -17.10 0.72
C TYR A 340 -23.80 -17.72 -0.61
N TYR A 341 -24.21 -18.97 -0.81
CA TYR A 341 -24.15 -19.68 -2.08
C TYR A 341 -25.51 -19.67 -2.75
N TYR A 342 -25.55 -19.17 -3.98
CA TYR A 342 -26.75 -19.24 -4.81
C TYR A 342 -26.89 -20.63 -5.43
N ARG A 343 -28.00 -21.32 -5.18
CA ARG A 343 -28.33 -22.54 -5.92
C ARG A 343 -28.87 -22.15 -7.28
N ARG A 344 -28.11 -22.40 -8.34
CA ARG A 344 -28.69 -22.42 -9.69
C ARG A 344 -29.64 -23.62 -9.73
N SER A 345 -30.91 -23.37 -10.04
CA SER A 345 -31.87 -24.44 -10.34
C SER A 345 -31.26 -25.32 -11.44
N PRO A 346 -31.26 -26.66 -11.26
CA PRO A 346 -30.64 -27.60 -12.20
C PRO A 346 -31.27 -27.59 -13.59
#